data_AF-A0A3D1JLQ3-F1
#
_entry.id   AF-A0A3D1JLQ3-F1
#
_cell.length_a   1.000
_cell.length_b   1.000
_cell.length_c   1.000
_cell.angle_alpha   90.00
_cell.angle_beta   90.00
_cell.angle_gamma   90.00
#
_symmetry.space_group_name_H-M   'P 1'
#
loop_
_entity.id
_entity.type
_entity.pdbx_description
1 polymer ?
#
loop_
_entity_poly.entity_id
_entity_poly.type
_entity_poly.pdbx_seq_one_letter_code
_entity_poly.pdbx_strand_id
1 'polypeptide(L)'
;DAQVQLANQAGCWASCHNDARTMPGADDKKTKYTKAGSYQLMQWKSAKGAKVANGTVTSDRKMDGGTLGAQAEGSKAGDTYTVTFTSKNPGEGKAVPFGIAIHGDHATGRFHHVSLGYTLGVGADGDVKAVKQ
;
A
#
# COMPACT_ATOMS: atom_id res chain seq x y z
N ASP A 1 19.03 -7.77 1.50
CA ASP A 1 17.56 -7.60 1.62
C ASP A 1 16.85 -8.21 0.44
N ALA A 2 15.87 -9.07 0.69
CA ALA A 2 15.06 -9.67 -0.36
C ALA A 2 13.99 -8.68 -0.84
N GLN A 3 13.79 -8.56 -2.16
CA GLN A 3 12.79 -7.67 -2.76
C GLN A 3 11.60 -8.46 -3.29
N VAL A 4 10.42 -7.85 -3.29
CA VAL A 4 9.25 -8.46 -3.92
C VAL A 4 9.41 -8.39 -5.43
N GLN A 5 9.33 -9.54 -6.09
CA GLN A 5 9.41 -9.61 -7.54
C GLN A 5 8.30 -8.79 -8.19
N LEU A 6 8.65 -8.07 -9.25
CA LEU A 6 7.76 -7.21 -10.03
C LEU A 6 7.10 -6.07 -9.24
N ALA A 7 7.61 -5.68 -8.07
CA ALA A 7 7.06 -4.59 -7.28
C ALA A 7 6.94 -3.29 -8.08
N ASN A 8 7.90 -3.00 -8.95
CA ASN A 8 7.92 -1.78 -9.75
C ASN A 8 6.92 -1.81 -10.92
N GLN A 9 6.52 -2.99 -11.39
CA GLN A 9 5.59 -3.13 -12.52
C GLN A 9 4.17 -3.37 -12.02
N ALA A 10 3.99 -4.36 -11.15
CA ALA A 10 2.69 -4.82 -10.69
C ALA A 10 2.27 -4.23 -9.35
N GLY A 11 3.17 -3.56 -8.62
CA GLY A 11 2.87 -2.95 -7.33
C GLY A 11 2.22 -3.93 -6.35
N CYS A 12 1.27 -3.43 -5.57
CA CYS A 12 0.53 -4.25 -4.61
C CYS A 12 -0.40 -5.28 -5.29
N TRP A 13 -0.74 -5.12 -6.58
CA TRP A 13 -1.62 -6.05 -7.31
C TRP A 13 -1.09 -7.48 -7.28
N ALA A 14 0.22 -7.67 -7.49
CA ALA A 14 0.85 -8.99 -7.50
C ALA A 14 0.64 -9.76 -6.19
N SER A 15 0.60 -9.07 -5.05
CA SER A 15 0.38 -9.69 -3.73
C SER A 15 -1.08 -10.02 -3.41
N CYS A 16 -2.03 -9.41 -4.11
CA CYS A 16 -3.45 -9.44 -3.75
C CYS A 16 -4.38 -9.99 -4.82
N HIS A 17 -3.98 -10.06 -6.09
CA HIS A 17 -4.84 -10.51 -7.19
C HIS A 17 -4.41 -11.83 -7.84
N ASN A 18 -3.18 -12.29 -7.61
CA ASN A 18 -2.75 -13.62 -8.06
C ASN A 18 -3.17 -14.67 -7.02
N ASP A 19 -4.43 -15.11 -7.08
CA ASP A 19 -5.05 -16.17 -6.27
C ASP A 19 -5.24 -15.85 -4.76
N ALA A 20 -5.61 -14.62 -4.39
CA ALA A 20 -5.96 -14.37 -2.99
C ALA A 20 -7.18 -15.21 -2.56
N ARG A 21 -7.22 -15.69 -1.31
CA ARG A 21 -8.29 -16.57 -0.76
C ARG A 21 -9.73 -16.13 -0.99
N THR A 22 -9.95 -14.84 -1.21
CA THR A 22 -11.28 -14.26 -1.43
C THR A 22 -11.65 -14.12 -2.91
N MET A 23 -10.81 -14.61 -3.82
CA MET A 23 -11.07 -14.64 -5.27
C MET A 23 -11.89 -15.87 -5.66
N PRO A 24 -12.72 -15.78 -6.70
CA PRO A 24 -13.43 -16.96 -7.23
C PRO A 24 -12.46 -18.09 -7.58
N GLY A 25 -12.72 -19.30 -7.07
CA GLY A 25 -11.89 -20.48 -7.35
C GLY A 25 -10.55 -20.56 -6.60
N ALA A 26 -10.27 -19.62 -5.70
CA ALA A 26 -9.07 -19.65 -4.88
C ALA A 26 -9.18 -20.63 -3.69
N ASP A 27 -8.03 -21.17 -3.27
CA ASP A 27 -7.89 -21.96 -2.05
C ASP A 27 -8.16 -21.09 -0.82
N ASP A 28 -9.09 -21.52 0.03
CA ASP A 28 -9.52 -20.80 1.24
C ASP A 28 -8.44 -20.75 2.33
N LYS A 29 -7.48 -21.68 2.29
CA LYS A 29 -6.31 -21.72 3.17
C LYS A 29 -5.18 -20.82 2.67
N LYS A 30 -5.29 -20.28 1.45
CA LYS A 30 -4.25 -19.41 0.89
C LYS A 30 -4.14 -18.14 1.72
N THR A 31 -2.92 -17.83 2.11
CA THR A 31 -2.61 -16.57 2.79
C THR A 31 -2.13 -15.53 1.77
N LYS A 32 -2.01 -14.26 2.18
CA LYS A 32 -1.44 -13.24 1.30
C LYS A 32 0.08 -13.40 1.31
N TYR A 33 0.67 -13.89 0.21
CA TYR A 33 2.09 -14.24 0.18
C TYR A 33 2.93 -13.32 -0.73
N THR A 34 4.12 -12.95 -0.28
CA THR A 34 5.25 -12.52 -1.10
C THR A 34 6.28 -13.66 -1.11
N LYS A 35 6.69 -14.13 -2.30
CA LYS A 35 7.70 -15.22 -2.38
C LYS A 35 9.06 -14.81 -1.80
N ALA A 36 9.37 -13.52 -1.84
CA ALA A 36 10.58 -12.90 -1.31
C ALA A 36 10.26 -11.44 -0.95
N GLY A 37 10.95 -10.90 0.05
CA GLY A 37 10.73 -9.53 0.53
C GLY A 37 9.39 -9.31 1.21
N SER A 38 9.06 -8.05 1.50
CA SER A 38 7.80 -7.65 2.14
C SER A 38 7.26 -6.37 1.52
N TYR A 39 5.93 -6.22 1.50
CA TYR A 39 5.32 -4.90 1.35
C TYR A 39 5.07 -4.30 2.72
N GLN A 40 5.37 -3.01 2.86
CA GLN A 40 4.85 -2.21 3.97
C GLN A 40 3.51 -1.62 3.55
N LEU A 41 2.56 -1.53 4.48
CA LEU A 41 1.20 -1.07 4.20
C LEU A 41 0.80 0.00 5.20
N MET A 42 0.27 1.12 4.67
CA MET A 42 -0.44 2.13 5.44
C MET A 42 -1.86 2.26 4.91
N GLN A 43 -2.83 2.47 5.81
CA GLN A 43 -4.23 2.64 5.40
C GLN A 43 -4.93 3.71 6.24
N TRP A 44 -5.55 4.64 5.54
CA TRP A 44 -6.55 5.56 6.08
C TRP A 44 -7.97 5.05 5.78
N LYS A 45 -8.91 5.33 6.68
CA LYS A 45 -10.33 4.99 6.54
C LYS A 45 -11.16 6.23 6.84
N SER A 46 -12.19 6.48 6.03
CA SER A 46 -13.08 7.63 6.17
C SER A 46 -14.02 7.56 7.38
N ALA A 47 -14.17 6.39 7.99
CA ALA A 47 -15.01 6.22 9.17
C ALA A 47 -14.50 7.06 10.35
N LYS A 48 -15.41 7.78 11.02
CA LYS A 48 -15.09 8.63 12.17
C LYS A 48 -14.41 7.81 13.27
N GLY A 49 -13.27 8.30 13.78
CA GLY A 49 -12.50 7.64 14.83
C GLY A 49 -11.70 6.40 14.38
N ALA A 50 -11.67 6.11 13.08
CA ALA A 50 -10.88 5.00 12.57
C ALA A 50 -9.38 5.25 12.77
N LYS A 51 -8.69 4.26 13.35
CA LYS A 51 -7.23 4.29 13.48
C LYS A 51 -6.57 4.03 12.13
N VAL A 52 -5.48 4.76 11.89
CA VAL A 52 -4.57 4.50 10.77
C VAL A 52 -3.95 3.12 10.97
N ALA A 53 -3.98 2.30 9.93
CA ALA A 53 -3.29 1.02 9.93
C ALA A 53 -1.85 1.22 9.45
N ASN A 54 -0.91 0.51 10.06
CA ASN A 54 0.49 0.49 9.71
C ASN A 54 0.98 -0.96 9.90
N GLY A 55 1.20 -1.66 8.81
CA GLY A 55 1.45 -3.10 8.83
C GLY A 55 2.26 -3.57 7.64
N THR A 56 2.17 -4.87 7.37
CA THR A 56 2.99 -5.54 6.35
C THR A 56 2.20 -6.61 5.60
N VAL A 57 2.66 -6.93 4.39
CA VAL A 57 2.24 -8.10 3.63
C VAL A 57 3.48 -8.95 3.37
N THR A 58 3.51 -10.14 3.95
CA THR A 58 4.56 -11.16 3.78
C THR A 58 3.91 -12.48 3.43
N SER A 59 3.97 -13.51 4.27
CA SER A 59 3.16 -14.73 4.20
C SER A 59 1.71 -14.48 4.59
N ASP A 60 1.43 -13.41 5.31
CA ASP A 60 0.12 -12.97 5.73
C ASP A 60 0.04 -11.44 5.68
N ARG A 61 -1.19 -10.90 5.79
CA ARG A 61 -1.42 -9.46 5.87
C ARG A 61 -1.67 -9.08 7.32
N LYS A 62 -0.75 -8.31 7.89
CA LYS A 62 -0.91 -7.66 9.20
C LYS A 62 -1.23 -6.19 9.01
N MET A 63 -2.18 -5.67 9.78
CA MET A 63 -2.60 -4.26 9.71
C MET A 63 -1.97 -3.41 10.82
N ASP A 64 -1.16 -4.04 11.66
CA ASP A 64 -0.42 -3.47 12.77
C ASP A 64 1.04 -3.95 12.73
N GLY A 65 1.87 -3.40 13.64
CA GLY A 65 3.28 -3.78 13.77
C GLY A 65 4.20 -3.32 12.63
N GLY A 66 3.71 -2.51 11.69
CA GLY A 66 4.51 -1.97 10.59
C GLY A 66 5.56 -0.97 11.07
N THR A 67 6.68 -0.87 10.36
CA THR A 67 7.85 -0.10 10.81
C THR A 67 7.86 1.34 10.30
N LEU A 68 6.93 1.70 9.40
CA LEU A 68 6.85 3.00 8.73
C LEU A 68 6.47 4.16 9.65
N GLY A 69 5.93 3.88 10.85
CA GLY A 69 5.41 4.93 11.74
C GLY A 69 4.27 5.73 11.09
N ALA A 70 3.43 5.05 10.31
CA ALA A 70 2.47 5.73 9.45
C ALA A 70 1.40 6.49 10.23
N GLN A 71 1.17 7.74 9.84
CA GLN A 71 0.06 8.58 10.23
C GLN A 71 -0.70 8.99 8.97
N ALA A 72 -1.97 9.32 9.11
CA ALA A 72 -2.77 9.82 8.01
C ALA A 72 -3.96 10.62 8.50
N GLU A 73 -4.26 11.68 7.77
CA GLU A 73 -5.46 12.50 7.96
C GLU A 73 -6.13 12.70 6.61
N GLY A 74 -7.45 12.85 6.62
CA GLY A 74 -8.19 13.03 5.38
C GLY A 74 -9.42 13.91 5.58
N SER A 75 -9.71 14.68 4.56
CA SER A 75 -10.87 15.57 4.48
C SER A 75 -11.64 15.29 3.19
N LYS A 76 -12.91 15.68 3.18
CA LYS A 76 -13.77 15.61 1.99
C LYS A 76 -14.26 17.02 1.65
N ALA A 77 -14.10 17.43 0.40
CA ALA A 77 -14.70 18.64 -0.15
C ALA A 77 -15.50 18.27 -1.40
N GLY A 78 -16.82 18.45 -1.35
CA GLY A 78 -17.73 17.94 -2.38
C GLY A 78 -17.57 16.42 -2.54
N ASP A 79 -17.23 15.99 -3.76
CA ASP A 79 -16.99 14.59 -4.12
C ASP A 79 -15.51 14.16 -4.02
N THR A 80 -14.62 15.06 -3.63
CA THR A 80 -13.18 14.78 -3.56
C THR A 80 -12.74 14.50 -2.13
N TYR A 81 -12.06 13.36 -1.93
CA TYR A 81 -11.28 13.10 -0.73
C TYR A 81 -9.83 13.53 -0.93
N THR A 82 -9.28 14.31 0.01
CA THR A 82 -7.85 14.60 0.09
C THR A 82 -7.30 13.89 1.32
N VAL A 83 -6.25 13.08 1.16
CA VAL A 83 -5.64 12.32 2.25
C VAL A 83 -4.15 12.59 2.27
N THR A 84 -3.66 13.05 3.42
CA THR A 84 -2.23 13.25 3.68
C THR A 84 -1.73 12.05 4.46
N PHE A 85 -0.75 11.34 3.92
CA PHE A 85 -0.02 10.28 4.62
C PHE A 85 1.35 10.80 5.04
N THR A 86 1.73 10.48 6.28
CA THR A 86 3.05 10.77 6.83
C THR A 86 3.70 9.45 7.25
N SER A 87 4.94 9.23 6.87
CA SER A 87 5.74 8.08 7.31
C SER A 87 7.19 8.47 7.53
N LYS A 88 7.97 7.57 8.13
CA LYS A 88 9.42 7.72 8.21
C LYS A 88 10.02 7.91 6.81
N ASN A 89 10.98 8.83 6.72
CA ASN A 89 11.72 9.09 5.49
C ASN A 89 12.60 7.88 5.15
N PRO A 90 12.53 7.32 3.93
CA PRO A 90 13.36 6.19 3.52
C PRO A 90 14.85 6.55 3.33
N GLY A 91 15.19 7.85 3.32
CA GLY A 91 16.54 8.38 3.15
C GLY A 91 16.70 9.17 1.84
N GLU A 92 17.59 10.17 1.83
CA GLU A 92 17.94 10.93 0.63
C GLU A 92 18.73 10.06 -0.37
N GLY A 93 18.54 10.33 -1.67
CA GLY A 93 19.11 9.55 -2.77
C GLY A 93 18.41 8.20 -3.00
N LYS A 94 17.26 7.95 -2.38
CA LYS A 94 16.52 6.69 -2.51
C LYS A 94 15.35 6.81 -3.49
N ALA A 95 15.17 5.77 -4.28
CA ALA A 95 13.98 5.55 -5.11
C ALA A 95 13.20 4.37 -4.52
N VAL A 96 11.98 4.61 -4.04
CA VAL A 96 11.17 3.63 -3.32
C VAL A 96 9.95 3.24 -4.15
N PRO A 97 9.75 1.94 -4.44
CA PRO A 97 8.55 1.48 -5.12
C PRO A 97 7.32 1.65 -4.23
N PHE A 98 6.23 2.16 -4.78
CA PHE A 98 4.95 2.25 -4.08
C PHE A 98 3.78 2.00 -5.04
N GLY A 99 2.60 1.76 -4.45
CA GLY A 99 1.34 1.63 -5.18
C GLY A 99 0.18 2.04 -4.29
N ILE A 100 -0.95 2.34 -4.91
CA ILE A 100 -2.14 2.86 -4.24
C ILE A 100 -3.31 1.90 -4.46
N ALA A 101 -4.11 1.70 -3.41
CA ALA A 101 -5.34 0.93 -3.47
C ALA A 101 -6.50 1.73 -2.86
N ILE A 102 -7.53 2.03 -3.65
CA ILE A 102 -8.70 2.82 -3.24
C ILE A 102 -9.91 1.90 -3.13
N HIS A 103 -10.47 1.83 -1.94
CA HIS A 103 -11.68 1.05 -1.65
C HIS A 103 -12.86 2.02 -1.50
N GLY A 104 -13.83 1.95 -2.41
CA GLY A 104 -15.12 2.65 -2.31
C GLY A 104 -16.22 1.75 -1.75
N ASP A 105 -17.36 2.30 -1.36
CA ASP A 105 -18.62 1.57 -1.09
C ASP A 105 -18.52 0.33 -0.18
N HIS A 106 -17.72 0.41 0.88
CA HIS A 106 -17.50 -0.71 1.80
C HIS A 106 -16.99 -2.00 1.12
N ALA A 107 -16.29 -1.85 -0.01
CA ALA A 107 -15.48 -2.87 -0.66
C ALA A 107 -14.53 -3.53 0.35
N THR A 108 -14.97 -4.63 0.97
CA THR A 108 -14.23 -5.30 2.04
C THR A 108 -13.18 -6.22 1.41
N GLY A 109 -12.11 -5.61 0.89
CA GLY A 109 -10.99 -6.30 0.26
C GLY A 109 -11.22 -6.83 -1.16
N ARG A 110 -12.39 -6.56 -1.77
CA ARG A 110 -12.72 -6.90 -3.17
C ARG A 110 -13.29 -5.66 -3.87
N PHE A 111 -13.20 -5.59 -5.20
CA PHE A 111 -13.74 -4.47 -6.00
C PHE A 111 -13.16 -3.11 -5.59
N HIS A 112 -11.83 -3.02 -5.59
CA HIS A 112 -11.10 -1.79 -5.31
C HIS A 112 -10.21 -1.42 -6.50
N HIS A 113 -9.95 -0.14 -6.67
CA HIS A 113 -9.03 0.33 -7.70
C HIS A 113 -7.60 0.20 -7.19
N VAL A 114 -6.70 -0.26 -8.03
CA VAL A 114 -5.28 -0.33 -7.72
C VAL A 114 -4.48 0.40 -8.80
N SER A 115 -3.36 0.99 -8.41
CA SER A 115 -2.35 1.41 -9.37
C SER A 115 -1.46 0.24 -9.78
N LEU A 116 -0.80 0.39 -10.93
CA LEU A 116 0.46 -0.31 -11.19
C LEU A 116 1.57 0.27 -10.29
N GLY A 117 2.77 -0.30 -10.37
CA GLY A 117 3.90 0.17 -9.58
C GLY A 117 4.36 1.56 -10.03
N TYR A 118 4.63 2.44 -9.06
CA TYR A 118 5.28 3.73 -9.22
C TYR A 118 6.55 3.77 -8.38
N THR A 119 7.40 4.75 -8.66
CA THR A 119 8.61 5.01 -7.90
C THR A 119 8.58 6.40 -7.29
N LEU A 120 8.77 6.49 -5.97
CA LEU A 120 8.98 7.74 -5.26
C LEU A 120 10.48 8.02 -5.13
N GLY A 121 10.97 9.03 -5.83
CA GLY A 121 12.35 9.52 -5.71
C GLY A 121 12.48 10.56 -4.59
N VAL A 122 13.26 10.26 -3.55
CA VAL A 122 13.60 11.17 -2.46
C VAL A 122 15.00 11.72 -2.69
N GLY A 123 15.12 12.93 -3.26
CA GLY A 123 16.42 13.44 -3.72
C GLY A 123 17.04 12.61 -4.85
N ALA A 124 16.23 11.77 -5.51
CA ALA A 124 16.57 10.93 -6.64
C ALA A 124 15.46 11.02 -7.70
N ASP A 125 15.68 10.44 -8.88
CA ASP A 125 14.63 10.34 -9.89
C ASP A 125 13.61 9.24 -9.56
N GLY A 126 12.41 9.41 -10.09
CA GLY A 126 11.27 8.51 -9.91
C GLY A 126 10.04 9.07 -10.63
N ASP A 127 9.01 8.26 -10.81
CA ASP A 127 7.73 8.69 -11.41
C ASP A 127 7.10 9.85 -10.61
N VAL A 128 7.26 9.81 -9.28
CA VAL A 128 6.96 10.91 -8.37
C VAL A 128 8.26 11.37 -7.74
N LYS A 129 8.58 12.65 -7.92
CA LYS A 129 9.80 13.26 -7.38
C LYS A 129 9.47 14.11 -6.16
N ALA A 130 9.98 13.72 -4.99
CA ALA A 130 9.95 14.56 -3.81
C ALA A 130 11.01 15.65 -3.95
N VAL A 131 10.55 16.90 -4.05
CA VAL A 131 11.40 18.09 -3.95
C VAL A 131 11.40 18.56 -2.50
N LYS A 132 12.47 19.27 -2.09
CA LYS A 132 12.48 19.93 -0.77
C LYS A 132 11.26 20.87 -0.69
N GLN A 133 10.51 20.77 0.41
CA GLN A 133 9.46 21.74 0.73
C GLN A 133 10.08 23.05 1.19
#